data_AF-G5A3S4-F1
#
_entry.id   AF-G5A3S4-F1
#
_cell.length_a   1.000
_cell.length_b   1.000
_cell.length_c   1.000
_cell.angle_alpha   90.00
_cell.angle_beta   90.00
_cell.angle_gamma   90.00
#
_symmetry.space_group_name_H-M   'P 1'
#
loop_
_entity.id
_entity.type
_entity.pdbx_description
1 polymer ?
#
loop_
_entity_poly.entity_id
_entity_poly.type
_entity_poly.pdbx_seq_one_letter_code
_entity_poly.pdbx_strand_id
1 'polypeptide(L)'
;MWRKPSATGANDHYDQLDDQLHHRSSLFYHSKSIPVDSITAIVTGKQTTVFRRAAANKSSECVCLSILTPTRTLDICAYSLEGFQELYRGFSSLLEEIKRTRDGLD
;
A
#
# COMPACT_ATOMS: atom_id res chain seq x y z
N MET A 1 9.19 21.49 38.35
CA MET A 1 9.27 20.33 39.27
C MET A 1 7.93 19.63 39.24
N TRP A 2 7.84 18.44 38.64
CA TRP A 2 6.58 17.69 38.54
C TRP A 2 6.51 16.67 39.69
N ARG A 3 5.41 16.66 40.46
CA ARG A 3 5.15 15.66 41.52
C ARG A 3 4.29 14.52 40.96
N LYS A 4 4.64 13.27 41.27
CA LYS A 4 3.80 12.07 41.02
C LYS A 4 2.68 11.98 42.07
N PRO A 5 1.44 11.59 41.70
CA PRO A 5 0.43 11.22 42.68
C PRO A 5 0.68 9.81 43.24
N SER A 6 0.38 9.64 44.51
CA SER A 6 0.51 8.41 45.30
C SER A 6 -0.51 7.35 44.91
N ALA A 7 -0.05 6.11 44.76
CA ALA A 7 -0.90 4.93 44.61
C ALA A 7 -1.52 4.56 45.96
N THR A 8 -2.84 4.33 46.00
CA THR A 8 -3.52 3.79 47.18
C THR A 8 -4.73 2.96 46.75
N GLY A 9 -4.74 1.68 47.13
CA GLY A 9 -5.97 0.91 47.35
C GLY A 9 -6.36 -0.09 46.26
N ALA A 10 -6.37 -1.37 46.63
CA ALA A 10 -6.64 -2.55 45.81
C ALA A 10 -8.13 -2.81 45.49
N ASN A 11 -8.30 -3.67 44.49
CA ASN A 11 -9.37 -4.63 44.18
C ASN A 11 -10.51 -4.28 43.20
N ASP A 12 -10.52 -5.11 42.14
CA ASP A 12 -11.66 -5.79 41.50
C ASP A 12 -12.62 -4.99 40.60
N HIS A 13 -12.22 -4.74 39.35
CA HIS A 13 -13.03 -5.03 38.14
C HIS A 13 -12.24 -4.66 36.86
N TYR A 14 -11.50 -5.59 36.28
CA TYR A 14 -10.86 -5.41 34.97
C TYR A 14 -11.58 -6.30 33.96
N ASP A 15 -12.75 -5.89 33.46
CA ASP A 15 -13.37 -6.58 32.32
C ASP A 15 -14.31 -5.70 31.48
N GLN A 16 -14.23 -4.37 31.59
CA GLN A 16 -15.18 -3.50 30.89
C GLN A 16 -14.59 -2.17 30.39
N LEU A 17 -13.39 -2.21 29.80
CA LEU A 17 -12.82 -1.06 29.08
C LEU A 17 -12.23 -1.40 27.69
N ASP A 18 -12.18 -2.68 27.28
CA ASP A 18 -11.61 -3.05 25.98
C ASP A 18 -12.60 -2.95 24.81
N ASP A 19 -13.92 -2.98 25.06
CA ASP A 19 -14.92 -2.94 23.99
C ASP A 19 -15.12 -1.54 23.36
N GLN A 20 -14.55 -0.47 23.95
CA GLN A 20 -14.69 0.89 23.41
C GLN A 20 -13.54 1.35 22.52
N LEU A 21 -12.38 0.68 22.53
CA LEU A 21 -11.24 1.08 21.69
C LEU A 21 -11.27 0.47 20.28
N HIS A 22 -12.05 -0.59 20.07
CA HIS A 22 -12.16 -1.24 18.76
C HIS A 22 -13.23 -0.64 17.85
N HIS A 23 -14.09 0.26 18.35
CA HIS A 23 -15.19 0.82 17.58
C HIS A 23 -14.93 2.21 16.96
N ARG A 24 -13.68 2.69 16.97
CA ARG A 24 -13.30 4.01 16.37
C ARG A 24 -12.38 3.91 15.14
N SER A 25 -12.48 2.85 14.35
CA SER A 25 -11.72 2.70 13.09
C SER A 25 -12.58 2.51 11.84
N SER A 26 -13.91 2.67 11.94
CA SER A 26 -14.85 2.32 10.86
C SER A 26 -15.19 3.45 9.87
N LEU A 27 -14.57 4.63 9.95
CA LEU A 27 -14.86 5.72 8.99
C LEU A 27 -13.98 5.72 7.72
N PHE A 28 -13.00 4.81 7.62
CA PHE A 28 -12.11 4.71 6.46
C PHE A 28 -11.84 3.26 6.04
N TYR A 29 -12.83 2.38 6.12
CA TYR A 29 -12.78 1.11 5.38
C TYR A 29 -13.03 1.37 3.88
N HIS A 30 -12.26 2.28 3.31
CA HIS A 30 -12.20 2.43 1.87
C HIS A 30 -11.45 1.21 1.37
N SER A 31 -12.13 0.34 0.63
CA SER A 31 -11.49 -0.74 -0.12
C SER A 31 -10.38 -0.10 -0.95
N LYS A 32 -9.12 -0.37 -0.59
CA LYS A 32 -7.96 0.15 -1.32
C LYS A 32 -7.84 -0.64 -2.61
N SER A 33 -8.60 -0.25 -3.62
CA SER A 33 -8.57 -0.85 -4.96
C SER A 33 -8.08 0.16 -5.99
N ILE A 34 -7.51 -0.38 -7.07
CA ILE A 34 -7.16 0.36 -8.28
C ILE A 34 -8.01 -0.20 -9.40
N PRO A 35 -8.86 0.60 -10.05
CA PRO A 35 -9.55 0.18 -11.27
C PRO A 35 -8.53 -0.20 -12.33
N VAL A 36 -8.67 -1.40 -12.89
CA VAL A 36 -7.70 -1.95 -13.85
C VAL A 36 -7.61 -1.09 -15.11
N ASP A 37 -8.76 -0.66 -15.63
CA ASP A 37 -8.89 0.26 -16.77
C ASP A 37 -8.21 1.62 -16.58
N SER A 38 -7.96 2.03 -15.32
CA SER A 38 -7.26 3.27 -15.00
C SER A 38 -5.73 3.16 -15.06
N ILE A 39 -5.17 1.96 -15.25
CA ILE A 39 -3.72 1.77 -15.32
C ILE A 39 -3.20 2.36 -16.64
N THR A 40 -2.25 3.28 -16.54
CA THR A 40 -1.67 3.97 -17.71
C THR A 40 -0.28 3.46 -18.08
N ALA A 41 0.49 2.98 -17.10
CA ALA A 41 1.84 2.47 -17.32
C ALA A 41 2.32 1.59 -16.17
N ILE A 42 3.28 0.70 -16.50
CA ILE A 42 4.08 -0.05 -15.53
C ILE A 42 5.54 0.42 -15.71
N VAL A 43 6.16 0.85 -14.62
CA VAL A 43 7.54 1.38 -14.64
C VAL A 43 8.41 0.57 -13.69
N THR A 44 9.60 0.16 -14.13
CA THR A 44 10.55 -0.61 -13.31
C THR A 44 11.52 0.30 -12.56
N GLY A 45 12.08 -0.21 -11.46
CA GLY A 45 12.98 0.51 -10.59
C GLY A 45 12.26 1.50 -9.66
N LYS A 46 13.02 2.49 -9.17
CA LYS A 46 12.58 3.47 -8.18
C LYS A 46 12.32 4.85 -8.79
N GLN A 47 11.56 4.88 -9.88
CA GLN A 47 11.36 6.09 -10.68
C GLN A 47 10.37 7.09 -10.05
N THR A 48 9.56 6.66 -9.08
CA THR A 48 8.54 7.50 -8.43
C THR A 48 9.09 8.27 -7.23
N THR A 49 8.48 9.42 -6.92
CA THR A 49 8.82 10.26 -5.76
C THR A 49 8.67 9.53 -4.43
N VAL A 50 7.75 8.56 -4.35
CA VAL A 50 7.48 7.75 -3.17
C VAL A 50 8.64 6.79 -2.92
N PHE A 51 9.14 6.12 -3.96
CA PHE A 51 10.35 5.30 -3.82
C PHE A 51 11.61 6.12 -3.50
N ARG A 52 11.68 7.39 -3.91
CA ARG A 52 12.77 8.27 -3.49
C ARG A 52 12.77 8.60 -1.98
N ARG A 53 11.70 8.26 -1.24
CA ARG A 53 11.61 8.46 0.22
C ARG A 53 12.09 7.21 0.99
N ALA A 54 12.53 7.42 2.22
CA ALA A 54 13.40 6.55 3.02
C ALA A 54 13.02 5.05 3.17
N ALA A 55 11.78 4.62 2.87
CA ALA A 55 11.39 3.21 2.91
C ALA A 55 11.98 2.36 1.77
N ALA A 56 12.30 2.97 0.61
CA ALA A 56 12.86 2.24 -0.53
C ALA A 56 14.38 2.28 -0.62
N ASN A 57 15.08 3.06 0.22
CA ASN A 57 16.55 3.10 0.16
C ASN A 57 17.21 1.77 0.55
N LYS A 58 16.49 0.87 1.22
CA LYS A 58 17.01 -0.44 1.65
C LYS A 58 16.74 -1.57 0.65
N SER A 59 15.77 -1.43 -0.25
CA SER A 59 15.47 -2.45 -1.27
C SER A 59 16.37 -2.28 -2.49
N SER A 60 16.67 -3.37 -3.20
CA SER A 60 17.38 -3.25 -4.48
C SER A 60 16.46 -2.65 -5.55
N GLU A 61 17.00 -1.83 -6.45
CA GLU A 61 16.21 -1.27 -7.56
C GLU A 61 15.71 -2.35 -8.53
N CYS A 62 16.43 -3.48 -8.64
CA CYS A 62 16.10 -4.56 -9.56
C CYS A 62 14.84 -5.36 -9.18
N VAL A 63 14.25 -5.11 -8.02
CA VAL A 63 13.04 -5.81 -7.54
C VAL A 63 11.86 -4.88 -7.33
N CYS A 64 11.94 -3.61 -7.76
CA CYS A 64 10.87 -2.65 -7.56
C CYS A 64 10.19 -2.28 -8.89
N LEU A 65 8.87 -2.10 -8.86
CA LEU A 65 8.06 -1.59 -9.96
C LEU A 65 6.96 -0.68 -9.43
N SER A 66 6.41 0.15 -10.31
CA SER A 66 5.34 1.08 -10.01
C SER A 66 4.20 0.92 -11.02
N ILE A 67 2.98 0.85 -10.53
CA ILE A 67 1.76 0.92 -11.34
C ILE A 67 1.30 2.38 -11.34
N LEU A 68 1.23 2.99 -12.53
CA LEU A 68 0.81 4.37 -12.68
C LEU A 68 -0.67 4.43 -13.03
N THR A 69 -1.38 5.36 -12.39
CA THR A 69 -2.75 5.77 -12.72
C THR A 69 -2.77 7.30 -12.86
N PRO A 70 -3.84 7.92 -13.39
CA PRO A 70 -3.89 9.37 -13.57
C PRO A 70 -3.72 10.18 -12.27
N THR A 71 -4.13 9.62 -11.14
CA THR A 71 -4.19 10.36 -9.86
C THR A 71 -3.23 9.83 -8.80
N ARG A 72 -2.72 8.61 -8.96
CA ARG A 72 -1.93 7.90 -7.94
C ARG A 72 -0.92 6.94 -8.55
N THR A 73 0.05 6.55 -7.73
CA THR A 73 0.97 5.45 -8.03
C THR A 73 0.88 4.39 -6.95
N LEU A 74 0.98 3.13 -7.35
CA LEU A 74 1.20 2.01 -6.44
C LEU A 74 2.62 1.49 -6.66
N ASP A 75 3.46 1.72 -5.65
CA ASP A 75 4.86 1.36 -5.64
C ASP A 75 5.04 0.01 -4.92
N ILE A 76 5.64 -0.98 -5.60
CA ILE A 76 5.80 -2.36 -5.12
C ILE A 76 7.27 -2.74 -5.17
N CYS A 77 7.85 -3.18 -4.06
CA CYS A 77 9.13 -3.88 -4.06
C CYS A 77 8.90 -5.35 -3.72
N ALA A 78 9.26 -6.23 -4.65
CA ALA A 78 9.19 -7.67 -4.47
C ALA A 78 10.29 -8.15 -3.52
N TYR A 79 10.05 -9.31 -2.90
CA TYR A 79 11.03 -9.95 -2.01
C TYR A 79 12.14 -10.69 -2.77
N SER A 80 11.94 -10.97 -4.06
CA SER A 80 12.89 -11.69 -4.93
C SER A 80 12.80 -11.19 -6.37
N LEU A 81 13.85 -11.48 -7.16
CA LEU A 81 13.87 -11.19 -8.60
C LEU A 81 12.80 -11.97 -9.35
N GLU A 82 12.56 -13.22 -8.96
CA GLU A 82 11.51 -14.07 -9.54
C GLU A 82 10.12 -13.45 -9.31
N GLY A 83 9.79 -13.07 -8.08
CA GLY A 83 8.51 -12.42 -7.77
C GLY A 83 8.35 -11.09 -8.51
N PHE A 84 9.43 -10.33 -8.68
CA PHE A 84 9.42 -9.14 -9.53
C PHE A 84 9.08 -9.49 -10.99
N GLN A 85 9.71 -10.52 -11.57
CA GLN A 85 9.46 -10.94 -12.95
C GLN A 85 8.01 -11.39 -13.16
N GLU A 86 7.44 -12.12 -12.21
CA GLU A 86 6.03 -12.53 -12.25
C GLU A 86 5.09 -11.34 -12.23
N LEU A 87 5.29 -10.41 -11.30
CA LEU A 87 4.48 -9.20 -11.20
C LEU A 87 4.60 -8.34 -12.46
N TYR A 88 5.82 -8.12 -12.93
CA TYR A 88 6.06 -7.34 -14.15
C TYR A 88 5.38 -7.97 -15.36
N ARG A 89 5.52 -9.29 -15.54
CA ARG A 89 4.86 -10.04 -16.63
C ARG A 89 3.34 -9.89 -16.54
N GLY A 90 2.75 -10.16 -15.37
CA GLY A 90 1.30 -10.11 -15.18
C GLY A 90 0.71 -8.72 -15.44
N PHE A 91 1.28 -7.67 -14.83
CA PHE A 91 0.77 -6.32 -15.01
C PHE A 91 1.04 -5.75 -16.41
N SER A 92 2.15 -6.13 -17.06
CA SER A 92 2.41 -5.73 -18.45
C SER A 92 1.39 -6.36 -19.39
N SER A 93 1.09 -7.66 -19.25
CA SER A 93 0.04 -8.32 -20.03
C SER A 93 -1.32 -7.68 -19.81
N LEU A 94 -1.64 -7.29 -18.56
CA LEU A 94 -2.87 -6.59 -18.24
C LEU A 94 -2.96 -5.22 -18.92
N LEU A 95 -1.87 -4.45 -18.90
CA LEU A 95 -1.79 -3.13 -19.57
C LEU A 95 -1.99 -3.23 -21.08
N GLU A 96 -1.39 -4.24 -21.72
CA GLU A 96 -1.57 -4.45 -23.15
C GLU A 96 -3.03 -4.83 -23.50
N GLU A 97 -3.71 -5.60 -22.65
CA GLU A 97 -5.12 -5.93 -22.84
C GLU A 97 -6.03 -4.70 -22.67
N ILE A 98 -5.73 -3.83 -21.70
CA ILE A 98 -6.45 -2.56 -21.50
C ILE A 98 -6.33 -1.68 -22.74
N LYS A 99 -5.11 -1.53 -23.28
CA LYS A 99 -4.86 -0.75 -24.51
C LYS A 99 -5.64 -1.31 -25.69
N ARG A 100 -5.56 -2.63 -25.92
CA ARG A 100 -6.31 -3.29 -27.01
C ARG A 100 -7.81 -3.08 -26.88
N THR A 101 -8.36 -3.23 -25.68
CA THR A 101 -9.79 -3.04 -25.43
C THR A 101 -10.22 -1.60 -25.70
N ARG A 102 -9.37 -0.62 -25.36
CA ARG A 102 -9.64 0.79 -25.60
C ARG A 102 -9.56 1.16 -27.09
N ASP A 103 -8.54 0.67 -27.79
CA ASP A 103 -8.32 0.97 -29.21
C ASP A 103 -9.34 0.28 -30.13
N GLY A 104 -10.00 -0.79 -29.67
CA GLY A 104 -11.06 -1.49 -30.40
C GLY A 104 -12.47 -0.90 -30.22
N LEU A 105 -12.61 0.20 -29.47
CA LEU A 105 -13.86 0.93 -29.26
C LEU A 105 -13.99 2.19 -30.13
N ASP A 106 -12.97 2.49 -30.95
CA ASP A 106 -12.96 3.53 -31.99
C ASP A 106 -13.36 2.95 -33.36
#